data_AF-D7BKS2-F1
#
_entry.id   AF-D7BKS2-F1
#
_cell.length_a   1.000
_cell.length_b   1.000
_cell.length_c   1.000
_cell.angle_alpha   90.00
_cell.angle_beta   90.00
_cell.angle_gamma   90.00
#
_symmetry.space_group_name_H-M   'P 1'
#
loop_
_entity.id
_entity.type
_entity.pdbx_description
1 polymer ?
#
loop_
_entity_poly.entity_id
_entity_poly.type
_entity_poly.pdbx_seq_one_letter_code
_entity_poly.pdbx_strand_id
1 'polypeptide(L)'
;MANLYPQTQENFSQLKYAADLVDTSGVVELVENWRIEDGLQTGRGGRPQYVTIRTAIVLWVHMALTKRPQLVARMSEVVAFGMKPYMRDYFSLVNENVDLSTRNGRMDYNNDWYHRIWRALERVRATMEPYPSVSRHGRHTVDEWLEFMDLFGLDSKKTSKKNYEPTEEELLAEKRMARCDEFSNRLLWATVEKFGDKLGSWNGDVAVDGTAFKVSANGNPNKQDMLAGKVPGHRKVASTPTLGNYSKGADDHNGDAKPSKGDNMWAGEATFATMEGAGVGKEGGLPSLILGMSFHRPGAMPWQRALRSLTNVFARPELPRGRFLGDRLYLLGQKAENLQVPLRKAGYDLIGDYKKNELGLQTELASGAVVVDGQLYCPVMKARQRLVNATADFQNGRIDEDEYYALLDERKKLQLAPRSASPSRATASSVSSALHARRTRR
;
A
#
# COMPACT_ATOMS: atom_id res chain seq x y z
N MET A 1 -45.82 -4.19 -7.29
CA MET A 1 -45.42 -3.44 -6.08
C MET A 1 -44.24 -4.17 -5.42
N ALA A 2 -43.03 -3.97 -5.92
CA ALA A 2 -41.84 -4.63 -5.39
C ALA A 2 -41.29 -3.84 -4.19
N ASN A 3 -40.88 -4.53 -3.13
CA ASN A 3 -40.12 -3.96 -2.02
C ASN A 3 -38.88 -3.26 -2.58
N LEU A 4 -38.85 -1.92 -2.55
CA LEU A 4 -37.71 -1.11 -3.00
C LEU A 4 -36.44 -1.37 -2.19
N TYR A 5 -36.55 -1.99 -1.00
CA TYR A 5 -35.44 -2.32 -0.13
C TYR A 5 -35.56 -3.78 0.33
N PRO A 6 -34.50 -4.59 0.22
CA PRO A 6 -34.51 -5.95 0.75
C PRO A 6 -34.72 -5.91 2.26
N GLN A 7 -35.62 -6.76 2.78
CA GLN A 7 -35.86 -6.98 4.21
C GLN A 7 -34.71 -7.79 4.86
N THR A 8 -33.46 -7.46 4.55
CA THR A 8 -32.32 -8.12 5.18
C THR A 8 -32.11 -7.49 6.55
N GLN A 9 -32.53 -8.19 7.59
CA GLN A 9 -32.10 -7.88 8.96
C GLN A 9 -30.60 -8.10 9.05
N GLU A 10 -29.89 -7.14 9.64
CA GLU A 10 -28.46 -7.26 9.86
C GLU A 10 -28.15 -8.26 10.97
N ASN A 11 -27.02 -8.94 10.84
CA ASN A 11 -26.52 -9.82 11.87
C ASN A 11 -25.73 -8.99 12.89
N PHE A 12 -26.17 -8.98 14.15
CA PHE A 12 -25.51 -8.22 15.21
C PHE A 12 -24.05 -8.64 15.41
N SER A 13 -23.72 -9.92 15.28
CA SER A 13 -22.36 -10.41 15.44
C SER A 13 -21.41 -9.87 14.36
N GLN A 14 -21.89 -9.67 13.13
CA GLN A 14 -21.09 -9.07 12.06
C GLN A 14 -20.84 -7.58 12.31
N LEU A 15 -21.87 -6.84 12.70
CA LEU A 15 -21.75 -5.43 13.08
C LEU A 15 -20.84 -5.25 14.30
N LYS A 16 -20.96 -6.13 15.30
CA LYS A 16 -20.10 -6.14 16.47
C LYS A 16 -18.65 -6.44 16.08
N TYR A 17 -18.41 -7.41 15.19
CA TYR A 17 -17.06 -7.70 14.72
C TYR A 17 -16.43 -6.51 14.00
N ALA A 18 -17.20 -5.78 13.17
CA ALA A 18 -16.75 -4.53 12.56
C ALA A 18 -16.41 -3.46 13.64
N ALA A 19 -17.24 -3.36 14.68
CA ALA A 19 -17.00 -2.47 15.81
C ALA A 19 -15.71 -2.81 16.56
N ASP A 20 -15.51 -4.08 16.88
CA ASP A 20 -14.33 -4.55 17.59
C ASP A 20 -13.05 -4.29 16.77
N LEU A 21 -13.11 -4.40 15.42
CA LEU A 21 -11.98 -4.07 14.55
C LEU A 21 -11.64 -2.57 14.58
N VAL A 22 -12.66 -1.72 14.45
CA VAL A 22 -12.51 -0.25 14.50
C VAL A 22 -11.96 0.19 15.85
N ASP A 23 -12.49 -0.35 16.95
CA ASP A 23 -12.04 -0.01 18.29
C ASP A 23 -10.60 -0.46 18.53
N THR A 24 -10.24 -1.69 18.13
CA THR A 24 -8.87 -2.21 18.28
C THR A 24 -7.86 -1.39 17.47
N SER A 25 -8.25 -0.90 16.29
CA SER A 25 -7.34 -0.10 15.44
C SER A 25 -7.00 1.28 16.02
N GLY A 26 -7.76 1.80 16.99
CA GLY A 26 -7.56 3.13 17.56
C GLY A 26 -7.77 4.30 16.58
N VAL A 27 -8.37 4.06 15.40
CA VAL A 27 -8.54 5.12 14.38
C VAL A 27 -9.55 6.20 14.78
N VAL A 28 -10.47 5.90 15.70
CA VAL A 28 -11.46 6.88 16.18
C VAL A 28 -10.75 8.00 16.95
N GLU A 29 -9.91 7.63 17.92
CA GLU A 29 -9.13 8.58 18.73
C GLU A 29 -8.16 9.37 17.85
N LEU A 30 -7.54 8.70 16.88
CA LEU A 30 -6.65 9.32 15.92
C LEU A 30 -7.33 10.43 15.12
N VAL A 31 -8.53 10.15 14.58
CA VAL A 31 -9.30 11.15 13.82
C VAL A 31 -9.75 12.29 14.72
N GLU A 32 -10.24 12.04 15.93
CA GLU A 32 -10.64 13.11 16.84
C GLU A 32 -9.46 14.02 17.22
N ASN A 33 -8.28 13.46 17.47
CA ASN A 33 -7.05 14.23 17.71
C ASN A 33 -6.69 15.11 16.50
N TRP A 34 -6.73 14.55 15.28
CA TRP A 34 -6.48 15.34 14.07
C TRP A 34 -7.50 16.45 13.84
N ARG A 35 -8.75 16.25 14.26
CA ARG A 35 -9.77 17.32 14.20
C ARG A 35 -9.46 18.45 15.17
N ILE A 36 -8.92 18.15 16.34
CA ILE A 36 -8.46 19.16 17.31
C ILE A 36 -7.26 19.91 16.73
N GLU A 37 -6.24 19.18 16.27
CA GLU A 37 -5.02 19.74 15.67
C GLU A 37 -5.31 20.69 14.50
N ASP A 38 -6.27 20.34 13.64
CA ASP A 38 -6.62 21.13 12.47
C ASP A 38 -7.69 22.20 12.77
N GLY A 39 -8.11 22.38 14.03
CA GLY A 39 -9.14 23.36 14.41
C GLY A 39 -10.54 23.05 13.86
N LEU A 40 -10.78 21.81 13.41
CA LEU A 40 -12.04 21.35 12.82
C LEU A 40 -13.10 21.02 13.88
N GLN A 41 -12.75 21.06 15.16
CA GLN A 41 -13.70 20.98 16.26
C GLN A 41 -14.23 22.38 16.59
N THR A 42 -15.42 22.69 16.07
CA THR A 42 -16.18 23.85 16.51
C THR A 42 -16.60 23.63 17.97
N GLY A 43 -16.50 24.65 18.83
CA GLY A 43 -16.53 24.53 20.31
C GLY A 43 -17.80 23.94 20.95
N ARG A 44 -17.93 24.08 22.28
CA ARG A 44 -18.94 23.43 23.16
C ARG A 44 -20.43 23.68 22.84
N GLY A 45 -20.76 24.46 21.82
CA GLY A 45 -22.13 24.84 21.45
C GLY A 45 -22.53 24.26 20.09
N GLY A 46 -23.29 23.18 20.09
CA GLY A 46 -23.86 22.59 18.88
C GLY A 46 -24.82 21.45 19.21
N ARG A 47 -25.82 21.21 18.35
CA ARG A 47 -26.72 20.07 18.49
C ARG A 47 -25.89 18.78 18.51
N PRO A 48 -26.15 17.84 19.43
CA PRO A 48 -25.46 16.55 19.46
C PRO A 48 -25.48 15.85 18.11
N GLN A 49 -24.38 15.17 17.78
CA GLN A 49 -24.25 14.44 16.52
C GLN A 49 -25.15 13.20 16.54
N TYR A 50 -25.95 13.00 15.48
CA TYR A 50 -26.79 11.81 15.33
C TYR A 50 -26.01 10.53 15.05
N VAL A 51 -24.84 10.66 14.42
CA VAL A 51 -23.95 9.55 14.06
C VAL A 51 -22.55 9.97 14.48
N THR A 52 -21.94 9.20 15.36
CA THR A 52 -20.57 9.42 15.85
C THR A 52 -19.55 9.03 14.78
N ILE A 53 -18.30 9.50 14.91
CA ILE A 53 -17.20 9.08 14.04
C ILE A 53 -17.01 7.56 14.09
N ARG A 54 -17.02 6.99 15.31
CA ARG A 54 -16.98 5.54 15.53
C ARG A 54 -18.05 4.83 14.70
N THR A 55 -19.32 5.17 14.89
CA THR A 55 -20.42 4.48 14.20
C THR A 55 -20.32 4.60 12.67
N ALA A 56 -19.90 5.75 12.15
CA ALA A 56 -19.70 5.92 10.71
C ALA A 56 -18.60 5.00 10.14
N ILE A 57 -17.46 4.90 10.82
CA ILE A 57 -16.36 4.01 10.40
C ILE A 57 -16.79 2.54 10.53
N VAL A 58 -17.52 2.17 11.59
CA VAL A 58 -18.04 0.80 11.76
C VAL A 58 -18.98 0.42 10.61
N LEU A 59 -19.89 1.30 10.21
CA LEU A 59 -20.79 1.06 9.07
C LEU A 59 -19.99 0.88 7.77
N TRP A 60 -18.93 1.67 7.57
CA TRP A 60 -18.06 1.55 6.41
C TRP A 60 -17.29 0.21 6.38
N VAL A 61 -16.68 -0.18 7.49
CA VAL A 61 -15.98 -1.47 7.65
C VAL A 61 -16.96 -2.65 7.51
N HIS A 62 -18.18 -2.52 8.05
CA HIS A 62 -19.23 -3.55 7.91
C HIS A 62 -19.59 -3.80 6.44
N MET A 63 -19.65 -2.76 5.60
CA MET A 63 -19.87 -2.94 4.16
C MET A 63 -18.76 -3.76 3.52
N ALA A 64 -17.50 -3.51 3.88
CA ALA A 64 -16.37 -4.29 3.37
C ALA A 64 -16.44 -5.76 3.81
N LEU A 65 -16.67 -6.02 5.10
CA LEU A 65 -16.77 -7.38 5.66
C LEU A 65 -17.92 -8.19 5.07
N THR A 66 -19.03 -7.53 4.76
CA THR A 66 -20.21 -8.17 4.14
C THR A 66 -20.13 -8.20 2.61
N LYS A 67 -19.00 -7.79 2.02
CA LYS A 67 -18.77 -7.72 0.56
C LYS A 67 -19.84 -6.90 -0.17
N ARG A 68 -20.35 -5.85 0.48
CA ARG A 68 -21.32 -4.92 -0.09
C ARG A 68 -20.62 -3.65 -0.57
N PRO A 69 -21.19 -2.94 -1.57
CA PRO A 69 -20.65 -1.64 -1.98
C PRO A 69 -20.56 -0.68 -0.79
N GLN A 70 -19.40 -0.06 -0.59
CA GLN A 70 -19.11 0.89 0.50
C GLN A 70 -19.73 2.28 0.24
N LEU A 71 -20.99 2.31 -0.18
CA LEU A 71 -21.74 3.52 -0.51
C LEU A 71 -22.51 4.00 0.73
N VAL A 72 -22.58 5.32 0.94
CA VAL A 72 -23.37 5.90 2.04
C VAL A 72 -24.85 5.50 1.95
N ALA A 73 -25.38 5.36 0.73
CA ALA A 73 -26.74 4.86 0.51
C ALA A 73 -26.96 3.42 1.01
N ARG A 74 -25.93 2.56 0.95
CA ARG A 74 -26.02 1.19 1.51
C ARG A 74 -25.90 1.20 3.03
N MET A 75 -25.08 2.08 3.58
CA MET A 75 -25.00 2.28 5.04
C MET A 75 -26.30 2.86 5.61
N SER A 76 -26.96 3.77 4.90
CA SER A 76 -28.25 4.32 5.33
C SER A 76 -29.36 3.27 5.30
N GLU A 77 -29.38 2.37 4.31
CA GLU A 77 -30.29 1.21 4.28
C GLU A 77 -30.09 0.29 5.50
N VAL A 78 -28.84 0.02 5.88
CA VAL A 78 -28.50 -0.78 7.06
C VAL A 78 -29.09 -0.17 8.32
N VAL A 79 -28.88 1.13 8.55
CA VAL A 79 -29.39 1.79 9.75
C VAL A 79 -30.92 1.89 9.69
N ALA A 80 -31.47 2.36 8.58
CA ALA A 80 -32.89 2.64 8.42
C ALA A 80 -33.75 1.38 8.52
N PHE A 81 -33.32 0.27 7.91
CA PHE A 81 -34.17 -0.91 7.72
C PHE A 81 -33.55 -2.23 8.21
N GLY A 82 -32.23 -2.29 8.39
CA GLY A 82 -31.52 -3.51 8.74
C GLY A 82 -31.28 -3.70 10.25
N MET A 83 -31.14 -2.61 11.01
CA MET A 83 -30.84 -2.66 12.44
C MET A 83 -32.09 -2.77 13.32
N LYS A 84 -32.05 -3.70 14.29
CA LYS A 84 -33.03 -3.77 15.38
C LYS A 84 -32.74 -2.68 16.44
N PRO A 85 -33.73 -2.31 17.29
CA PRO A 85 -33.54 -1.26 18.29
C PRO A 85 -32.32 -1.45 19.19
N TYR A 86 -32.07 -2.66 19.70
CA TYR A 86 -30.90 -2.94 20.54
C TYR A 86 -29.56 -2.76 19.81
N MET A 87 -29.52 -2.96 18.48
CA MET A 87 -28.31 -2.71 17.69
C MET A 87 -28.07 -1.22 17.57
N ARG A 88 -29.14 -0.44 17.38
CA ARG A 88 -29.06 1.03 17.33
C ARG A 88 -28.58 1.59 18.66
N ASP A 89 -29.10 1.07 19.78
CA ASP A 89 -28.66 1.43 21.13
C ASP A 89 -27.16 1.16 21.31
N TYR A 90 -26.68 0.00 20.89
CA TYR A 90 -25.24 -0.36 20.91
C TYR A 90 -24.36 0.63 20.14
N PHE A 91 -24.87 1.21 19.05
CA PHE A 91 -24.16 2.21 18.23
C PHE A 91 -24.51 3.67 18.59
N SER A 92 -25.22 3.88 19.70
CA SER A 92 -25.69 5.21 20.15
C SER A 92 -26.50 5.94 19.08
N LEU A 93 -27.25 5.19 18.28
CA LEU A 93 -28.14 5.71 17.25
C LEU A 93 -29.54 5.89 17.82
N VAL A 94 -30.23 6.94 17.39
CA VAL A 94 -31.60 7.23 17.83
C VAL A 94 -32.60 6.21 17.27
N ASN A 95 -33.52 5.77 18.13
CA ASN A 95 -34.72 5.02 17.74
C ASN A 95 -35.85 6.01 17.45
N GLU A 96 -36.04 6.33 16.17
CA GLU A 96 -37.08 7.26 15.73
C GLU A 96 -38.37 6.49 15.41
N ASN A 97 -39.50 6.99 15.90
CA ASN A 97 -40.82 6.50 15.55
C ASN A 97 -41.29 7.23 14.27
N VAL A 98 -41.11 6.58 13.12
CA VAL A 98 -41.43 7.14 11.81
C VAL A 98 -42.47 6.25 11.13
N ASP A 99 -43.47 6.85 10.48
CA ASP A 99 -44.43 6.11 9.68
C ASP A 99 -43.78 5.59 8.39
N LEU A 100 -43.43 4.31 8.40
CA LEU A 100 -42.85 3.60 7.27
C LEU A 100 -43.91 2.92 6.38
N SER A 101 -45.20 3.16 6.60
CA SER A 101 -46.28 2.56 5.80
C SER A 101 -46.26 3.08 4.36
N THR A 102 -45.90 4.35 4.17
CA THR A 102 -45.85 5.00 2.85
C THR A 102 -44.49 4.87 2.17
N ARG A 103 -44.49 4.92 0.82
CA ARG A 103 -43.24 4.95 0.04
C ARG A 103 -42.40 6.19 0.36
N ASN A 104 -43.03 7.36 0.41
CA ASN A 104 -42.34 8.63 0.66
C ASN A 104 -41.73 8.64 2.08
N GLY A 105 -42.48 8.19 3.10
CA GLY A 105 -41.96 8.07 4.45
C GLY A 105 -40.71 7.19 4.55
N ARG A 106 -40.68 6.05 3.83
CA ARG A 106 -39.47 5.22 3.75
C ARG A 106 -38.30 5.91 3.04
N MET A 107 -38.57 6.63 1.95
CA MET A 107 -37.53 7.35 1.20
C MET A 107 -36.93 8.50 2.00
N ASP A 108 -37.78 9.31 2.63
CA ASP A 108 -37.37 10.44 3.47
C ASP A 108 -36.55 9.94 4.66
N TYR A 109 -37.00 8.87 5.31
CA TYR A 109 -36.29 8.26 6.43
C TYR A 109 -34.90 7.74 6.06
N ASN A 110 -34.77 7.07 4.90
CA ASN A 110 -33.47 6.64 4.41
C ASN A 110 -32.58 7.85 4.08
N ASN A 111 -33.14 8.88 3.44
CA ASN A 111 -32.41 10.08 3.05
C ASN A 111 -31.88 10.86 4.27
N ASP A 112 -32.64 10.91 5.35
CA ASP A 112 -32.18 11.48 6.62
C ASP A 112 -30.94 10.75 7.15
N TRP A 113 -30.98 9.42 7.18
CA TRP A 113 -29.83 8.61 7.59
C TRP A 113 -28.64 8.77 6.63
N TYR A 114 -28.89 8.86 5.33
CA TYR A 114 -27.85 9.15 4.33
C TYR A 114 -27.10 10.43 4.69
N HIS A 115 -27.79 11.53 4.91
CA HIS A 115 -27.14 12.80 5.22
C HIS A 115 -26.46 12.80 6.59
N ARG A 116 -27.01 12.12 7.59
CA ARG A 116 -26.39 11.98 8.92
C ARG A 116 -25.07 11.21 8.85
N ILE A 117 -25.06 10.08 8.12
CA ILE A 117 -23.86 9.25 7.91
C ILE A 117 -22.85 10.00 7.04
N TRP A 118 -23.29 10.62 5.94
CA TRP A 118 -22.44 11.43 5.06
C TRP A 118 -21.70 12.52 5.83
N ARG A 119 -22.40 13.30 6.66
CA ARG A 119 -21.77 14.33 7.50
C ARG A 119 -20.75 13.74 8.48
N ALA A 120 -20.95 12.52 8.97
CA ALA A 120 -20.01 11.85 9.85
C ALA A 120 -18.75 11.39 9.12
N LEU A 121 -18.89 10.80 7.94
CA LEU A 121 -17.75 10.44 7.09
C LEU A 121 -17.00 11.67 6.57
N GLU A 122 -17.68 12.79 6.31
CA GLU A 122 -17.00 14.04 5.94
C GLU A 122 -16.12 14.59 7.08
N ARG A 123 -16.51 14.42 8.35
CA ARG A 123 -15.63 14.79 9.48
C ARG A 123 -14.36 13.95 9.51
N VAL A 124 -14.45 12.67 9.17
CA VAL A 124 -13.28 11.79 9.03
C VAL A 124 -12.43 12.25 7.85
N ARG A 125 -13.02 12.35 6.66
CA ARG A 125 -12.32 12.73 5.43
C ARG A 125 -11.62 14.09 5.54
N ALA A 126 -12.23 15.08 6.17
CA ALA A 126 -11.65 16.44 6.29
C ALA A 126 -10.27 16.46 6.96
N THR A 127 -9.96 15.47 7.81
CA THR A 127 -8.64 15.35 8.46
C THR A 127 -7.55 14.75 7.57
N MET A 128 -7.94 14.10 6.47
CA MET A 128 -7.09 13.29 5.61
C MET A 128 -7.12 13.69 4.13
N GLU A 129 -8.07 14.53 3.71
CA GLU A 129 -8.16 15.05 2.34
C GLU A 129 -6.95 15.95 2.03
N PRO A 130 -6.00 15.50 1.18
CA PRO A 130 -4.80 16.28 0.88
C PRO A 130 -5.11 17.57 0.14
N TYR A 131 -6.22 17.58 -0.62
CA TYR A 131 -6.54 18.63 -1.56
C TYR A 131 -7.95 19.22 -1.29
N PRO A 132 -8.16 19.88 -0.14
CA PRO A 132 -9.49 20.32 0.29
C PRO A 132 -10.13 21.37 -0.65
N SER A 133 -9.34 22.09 -1.43
CA SER A 133 -9.81 23.07 -2.42
C SER A 133 -10.25 22.45 -3.75
N VAL A 134 -10.01 21.15 -3.99
CA VAL A 134 -10.56 20.48 -5.17
C VAL A 134 -12.07 20.29 -4.99
N SER A 135 -12.85 21.01 -5.81
CA SER A 135 -14.30 20.92 -5.78
C SER A 135 -14.79 19.50 -6.05
N ARG A 136 -15.78 19.06 -5.27
CA ARG A 136 -16.49 17.78 -5.44
C ARG A 136 -17.81 17.91 -6.19
N HIS A 137 -18.26 19.15 -6.42
CA HIS A 137 -19.56 19.45 -7.03
C HIS A 137 -19.46 19.80 -8.51
N GLY A 138 -18.24 20.02 -9.01
CA GLY A 138 -17.99 20.34 -10.40
C GLY A 138 -16.57 19.97 -10.80
N ARG A 139 -16.34 19.84 -12.11
CA ARG A 139 -15.01 19.64 -12.67
C ARG A 139 -14.33 21.00 -12.87
N HIS A 140 -13.05 21.06 -12.55
CA HIS A 140 -12.21 22.23 -12.85
C HIS A 140 -12.01 22.41 -14.35
N THR A 141 -11.85 23.65 -14.79
CA THR A 141 -11.28 23.98 -16.09
C THR A 141 -9.77 23.69 -16.11
N VAL A 142 -9.14 23.76 -17.28
CA VAL A 142 -7.68 23.64 -17.39
C VAL A 142 -6.99 24.81 -16.69
N ASP A 143 -7.52 26.03 -16.82
CA ASP A 143 -6.95 27.21 -16.16
C ASP A 143 -7.00 27.08 -14.63
N GLU A 144 -8.17 26.75 -14.08
CA GLU A 144 -8.37 26.50 -12.65
C GLU A 144 -7.44 25.37 -12.14
N TRP A 145 -7.26 24.32 -12.96
CA TRP A 145 -6.40 23.20 -12.61
C TRP A 145 -4.92 23.55 -12.63
N LEU A 146 -4.46 24.37 -13.58
CA LEU A 146 -3.06 24.80 -13.64
C LEU A 146 -2.69 25.70 -12.45
N GLU A 147 -3.59 26.61 -12.05
CA GLU A 147 -3.43 27.41 -10.82
C GLU A 147 -3.33 26.51 -9.59
N PHE A 148 -4.22 25.52 -9.49
CA PHE A 148 -4.19 24.54 -8.42
C PHE A 148 -2.89 23.73 -8.39
N MET A 149 -2.40 23.26 -9.54
CA MET A 149 -1.16 22.50 -9.63
C MET A 149 0.05 23.29 -9.15
N ASP A 150 0.08 24.60 -9.43
CA ASP A 150 1.17 25.48 -8.99
C ASP A 150 1.17 25.68 -7.47
N LEU A 151 -0.03 25.84 -6.88
CA LEU A 151 -0.24 26.03 -5.44
C LEU A 151 0.17 24.80 -4.61
N PHE A 152 -0.17 23.60 -5.09
CA PHE A 152 0.09 22.33 -4.38
C PHE A 152 1.37 21.63 -4.86
N GLY A 153 2.23 22.30 -5.62
CA GLY A 153 3.52 21.74 -6.05
C GLY A 153 3.40 20.43 -6.83
N LEU A 154 2.30 20.22 -7.56
CA LEU A 154 2.09 19.02 -8.38
C LEU A 154 2.95 19.02 -9.67
N ASP A 155 3.84 20.01 -9.80
CA ASP A 155 4.90 20.00 -10.78
C ASP A 155 6.23 19.46 -10.24
N SER A 156 6.47 18.17 -10.49
CA SER A 156 7.71 17.47 -10.12
C SER A 156 8.98 18.15 -10.60
N LYS A 157 8.94 18.90 -11.72
CA LYS A 157 10.10 19.67 -12.21
C LYS A 157 10.41 20.90 -11.35
N LYS A 158 9.37 21.50 -10.76
CA LYS A 158 9.48 22.66 -9.88
C LYS A 158 10.03 22.21 -8.52
N THR A 159 9.45 21.15 -7.96
CA THR A 159 9.80 20.62 -6.63
C THR A 159 11.16 19.92 -6.57
N SER A 160 11.71 19.46 -7.71
CA SER A 160 13.04 18.83 -7.76
C SER A 160 14.24 19.79 -7.71
N LYS A 161 14.01 21.11 -7.58
CA LYS A 161 15.10 22.11 -7.58
C LYS A 161 15.85 22.09 -6.24
N LYS A 162 17.19 22.28 -6.29
CA LYS A 162 18.12 22.14 -5.15
C LYS A 162 17.80 23.03 -3.92
N ASN A 163 17.05 24.12 -4.10
CA ASN A 163 16.67 25.07 -3.04
C ASN A 163 15.13 25.27 -3.02
N TYR A 164 14.38 24.23 -3.37
CA TYR A 164 12.93 24.29 -3.31
C TYR A 164 12.46 24.20 -1.86
N GLU A 165 11.70 25.19 -1.41
CA GLU A 165 11.02 25.20 -0.12
C GLU A 165 9.53 24.91 -0.36
N PRO A 166 8.94 23.87 0.26
CA PRO A 166 7.52 23.57 0.13
C PRO A 166 6.62 24.70 0.66
N THR A 167 5.48 24.93 0.02
CA THR A 167 4.43 25.83 0.49
C THR A 167 3.69 25.26 1.70
N GLU A 168 2.93 26.09 2.41
CA GLU A 168 2.07 25.63 3.50
C GLU A 168 1.01 24.62 3.01
N GLU A 169 0.50 24.81 1.79
CA GLU A 169 -0.44 23.91 1.13
C GLU A 169 0.18 22.55 0.80
N GLU A 170 1.43 22.52 0.34
CA GLU A 170 2.18 21.28 0.10
C GLU A 170 2.44 20.52 1.40
N LEU A 171 2.84 21.22 2.46
CA LEU A 171 3.07 20.63 3.77
C LEU A 171 1.77 20.06 4.35
N LEU A 172 0.65 20.77 4.19
CA LEU A 172 -0.66 20.30 4.60
C LEU A 172 -1.10 19.07 3.79
N ALA A 173 -0.88 19.07 2.48
CA ALA A 173 -1.21 17.93 1.62
C ALA A 173 -0.41 16.69 2.01
N GLU A 174 0.90 16.82 2.22
CA GLU A 174 1.77 15.73 2.66
C GLU A 174 1.39 15.21 4.06
N LYS A 175 1.10 16.12 5.01
CA LYS A 175 0.58 15.76 6.34
C LYS A 175 -0.68 14.92 6.22
N ARG A 176 -1.64 15.34 5.39
CA ARG A 176 -2.92 14.65 5.23
C ARG A 176 -2.82 13.34 4.43
N MET A 177 -1.91 13.24 3.46
CA MET A 177 -1.57 11.96 2.82
C MET A 177 -0.97 10.97 3.83
N ALA A 178 -0.04 11.43 4.69
CA ALA A 178 0.50 10.58 5.75
C ALA A 178 -0.58 10.10 6.72
N ARG A 179 -1.58 10.94 7.04
CA ARG A 179 -2.74 10.54 7.84
C ARG A 179 -3.63 9.52 7.12
N CYS A 180 -3.86 9.65 5.81
CA CYS A 180 -4.53 8.62 5.00
C CYS A 180 -3.82 7.26 5.13
N ASP A 181 -2.49 7.27 5.01
CA ASP A 181 -1.68 6.05 5.13
C ASP A 181 -1.77 5.49 6.56
N GLU A 182 -1.65 6.32 7.60
CA GLU A 182 -1.74 5.87 9.00
C GLU A 182 -3.13 5.29 9.34
N PHE A 183 -4.21 5.97 8.96
CA PHE A 183 -5.57 5.52 9.17
C PHE A 183 -5.82 4.14 8.53
N SER A 184 -5.39 3.98 7.27
CA SER A 184 -5.55 2.74 6.53
C SER A 184 -4.70 1.62 7.12
N ASN A 185 -3.45 1.92 7.49
CA ASN A 185 -2.53 0.96 8.08
C ASN A 185 -3.00 0.47 9.45
N ARG A 186 -3.57 1.32 10.30
CA ARG A 186 -4.11 0.89 11.60
C ARG A 186 -5.31 -0.05 11.46
N LEU A 187 -6.20 0.23 10.51
CA LEU A 187 -7.33 -0.68 10.21
C LEU A 187 -6.86 -2.03 9.69
N LEU A 188 -5.89 -2.04 8.76
CA LEU A 188 -5.30 -3.28 8.25
C LEU A 188 -4.61 -4.06 9.37
N TRP A 189 -3.82 -3.39 10.20
CA TRP A 189 -3.09 -4.05 11.26
C TRP A 189 -4.00 -4.67 12.33
N ALA A 190 -5.12 -4.02 12.65
CA ALA A 190 -6.11 -4.59 13.55
C ALA A 190 -6.66 -5.94 13.05
N THR A 191 -6.61 -6.22 11.75
CA THR A 191 -6.94 -7.55 11.19
C THR A 191 -5.82 -8.55 11.40
N VAL A 192 -4.55 -8.13 11.30
CA VAL A 192 -3.37 -8.96 11.56
C VAL A 192 -3.33 -9.39 13.03
N GLU A 193 -3.62 -8.48 13.95
CA GLU A 193 -3.63 -8.77 15.40
C GLU A 193 -4.65 -9.84 15.80
N LYS A 194 -5.70 -10.08 15.01
CA LYS A 194 -6.66 -11.18 15.27
C LYS A 194 -6.02 -12.57 15.13
N PHE A 195 -4.87 -12.68 14.46
CA PHE A 195 -4.16 -13.95 14.35
C PHE A 195 -3.25 -14.23 15.55
N GLY A 196 -2.80 -13.19 16.28
CA GLY A 196 -1.97 -13.31 17.47
C GLY A 196 -0.77 -14.25 17.27
N ASP A 197 -0.53 -15.13 18.24
CA ASP A 197 0.58 -16.09 18.25
C ASP A 197 0.61 -17.05 17.06
N LYS A 198 -0.48 -17.18 16.30
CA LYS A 198 -0.52 -18.02 15.08
C LYS A 198 0.46 -17.54 14.02
N LEU A 199 0.92 -16.29 14.09
CA LEU A 199 1.94 -15.75 13.20
C LEU A 199 3.37 -15.97 13.71
N GLY A 200 3.57 -16.63 14.86
CA GLY A 200 4.87 -16.78 15.51
C GLY A 200 5.92 -17.56 14.72
N SER A 201 5.53 -18.33 13.71
CA SER A 201 6.44 -19.03 12.80
C SER A 201 6.79 -18.24 11.53
N TRP A 202 6.20 -17.05 11.33
CA TRP A 202 6.56 -16.20 10.20
C TRP A 202 7.99 -15.69 10.36
N ASN A 203 8.79 -15.76 9.30
CA ASN A 203 10.20 -15.37 9.31
C ASN A 203 10.43 -13.89 8.98
N GLY A 204 9.36 -13.12 8.74
CA GLY A 204 9.46 -11.70 8.43
C GLY A 204 9.63 -11.39 6.94
N ASP A 205 9.48 -12.37 6.04
CA ASP A 205 9.53 -12.12 4.59
C ASP A 205 8.31 -11.30 4.13
N VAL A 206 8.56 -10.28 3.32
CA VAL A 206 7.52 -9.37 2.78
C VAL A 206 7.69 -9.17 1.29
N ALA A 207 6.59 -9.09 0.55
CA ALA A 207 6.58 -8.56 -0.80
C ALA A 207 5.91 -7.19 -0.83
N VAL A 208 6.44 -6.29 -1.66
CA VAL A 208 5.85 -4.97 -1.89
C VAL A 208 5.58 -4.78 -3.37
N ASP A 209 4.32 -4.46 -3.69
CA ASP A 209 3.88 -4.19 -5.05
C ASP A 209 2.84 -3.07 -5.12
N GLY A 210 2.87 -2.31 -6.22
CA GLY A 210 1.93 -1.23 -6.52
C GLY A 210 0.81 -1.72 -7.44
N THR A 211 -0.41 -1.75 -6.95
CA THR A 211 -1.58 -2.12 -7.75
C THR A 211 -2.39 -0.88 -8.16
N ALA A 212 -2.47 -0.63 -9.47
CA ALA A 212 -3.31 0.41 -10.02
C ALA A 212 -4.78 -0.02 -10.06
N PHE A 213 -5.68 0.88 -9.66
CA PHE A 213 -7.12 0.69 -9.80
C PHE A 213 -7.75 1.80 -10.63
N LYS A 214 -8.53 1.40 -11.64
CA LYS A 214 -9.19 2.30 -12.56
C LYS A 214 -10.27 3.10 -11.84
N VAL A 215 -10.25 4.41 -12.01
CA VAL A 215 -11.24 5.35 -11.44
C VAL A 215 -12.18 5.88 -12.51
N SER A 216 -11.67 6.17 -13.71
CA SER A 216 -12.49 6.63 -14.83
C SER A 216 -11.94 6.13 -16.17
N ALA A 217 -12.77 6.22 -17.21
CA ALA A 217 -12.34 5.91 -18.57
C ALA A 217 -11.34 6.95 -19.10
N ASN A 218 -11.55 8.23 -18.79
CA ASN A 218 -10.73 9.34 -19.27
C ASN A 218 -10.09 10.09 -18.11
N GLY A 219 -8.83 10.49 -18.28
CA GLY A 219 -8.06 11.29 -17.36
C GLY A 219 -7.99 12.77 -17.72
N ASN A 220 -7.07 13.48 -17.06
CA ASN A 220 -6.74 14.85 -17.44
C ASN A 220 -6.17 14.92 -18.86
N PRO A 221 -6.34 16.05 -19.58
CA PRO A 221 -5.52 16.33 -20.75
C PRO A 221 -4.03 16.24 -20.38
N ASN A 222 -3.18 15.97 -21.37
CA ASN A 222 -1.75 15.85 -21.11
C ASN A 222 -1.20 17.17 -20.52
N LYS A 223 -0.44 17.06 -19.42
CA LYS A 223 0.12 18.20 -18.69
C LYS A 223 0.94 19.14 -19.56
N GLN A 224 1.79 18.61 -20.45
CA GLN A 224 2.63 19.45 -21.31
C GLN A 224 1.80 20.19 -22.36
N ASP A 225 0.76 19.54 -22.90
CA ASP A 225 -0.15 20.19 -23.85
C ASP A 225 -1.00 21.29 -23.17
N MET A 226 -1.38 21.10 -21.90
CA MET A 226 -2.02 22.16 -21.08
C MET A 226 -1.07 23.35 -20.87
N LEU A 227 0.14 23.09 -20.37
CA LEU A 227 1.15 24.14 -20.12
C LEU A 227 1.57 24.89 -21.41
N ALA A 228 1.54 24.22 -22.56
CA ALA A 228 1.85 24.82 -23.85
C ALA A 228 0.65 25.54 -24.51
N GLY A 229 -0.50 25.64 -23.84
CA GLY A 229 -1.70 26.29 -24.37
C GLY A 229 -2.36 25.56 -25.55
N LYS A 230 -2.01 24.29 -25.80
CA LYS A 230 -2.60 23.46 -26.87
C LYS A 230 -3.99 22.93 -26.50
N VAL A 231 -4.32 22.98 -25.22
CA VAL A 231 -5.65 22.64 -24.69
C VAL A 231 -6.34 23.93 -24.28
N PRO A 232 -7.56 24.22 -24.77
CA PRO A 232 -8.27 25.44 -24.38
C PRO A 232 -8.47 25.50 -22.86
N GLY A 233 -8.20 26.67 -22.26
CA GLY A 233 -8.27 26.88 -20.82
C GLY A 233 -9.61 26.54 -20.18
N HIS A 234 -10.72 26.83 -20.88
CA HIS A 234 -12.09 26.51 -20.44
C HIS A 234 -12.46 25.01 -20.51
N ARG A 235 -11.63 24.17 -21.12
CA ARG A 235 -11.88 22.72 -21.20
C ARG A 235 -11.85 22.13 -19.78
N LYS A 236 -12.73 21.16 -19.50
CA LYS A 236 -12.78 20.52 -18.19
C LYS A 236 -11.74 19.40 -18.04
N VAL A 237 -11.08 19.31 -16.88
CA VAL A 237 -10.19 18.19 -16.48
C VAL A 237 -11.00 17.04 -15.86
N ALA A 238 -10.39 15.93 -15.42
CA ALA A 238 -11.12 14.80 -14.84
C ALA A 238 -11.83 15.19 -13.52
N SER A 239 -12.82 14.39 -13.09
CA SER A 239 -13.47 14.57 -11.78
C SER A 239 -12.58 14.19 -10.59
N THR A 240 -11.51 13.43 -10.85
CA THR A 240 -10.45 13.09 -9.90
C THR A 240 -9.11 13.57 -10.43
N PRO A 241 -8.92 14.90 -10.59
CA PRO A 241 -7.82 15.46 -11.36
C PRO A 241 -6.45 15.25 -10.69
N THR A 242 -6.42 14.90 -9.41
CA THR A 242 -5.22 14.62 -8.61
C THR A 242 -4.64 13.20 -8.81
N LEU A 243 -5.34 12.34 -9.55
CA LEU A 243 -4.87 11.00 -9.93
C LEU A 243 -3.95 11.05 -11.16
N GLY A 244 -3.59 9.91 -11.73
CA GLY A 244 -2.66 9.84 -12.86
C GLY A 244 -3.03 8.79 -13.90
N ASN A 245 -2.41 8.90 -15.07
CA ASN A 245 -2.47 7.84 -16.07
C ASN A 245 -1.61 6.64 -15.62
N TYR A 246 -2.15 5.45 -15.76
CA TYR A 246 -1.40 4.21 -15.62
C TYR A 246 -1.39 3.49 -16.96
N SER A 247 -0.19 3.05 -17.37
CA SER A 247 0.05 2.36 -18.64
C SER A 247 0.57 0.96 -18.34
N LYS A 248 -0.22 -0.07 -18.67
CA LYS A 248 0.19 -1.46 -18.45
C LYS A 248 1.26 -1.87 -19.46
N GLY A 249 2.40 -2.39 -18.98
CA GLY A 249 3.50 -2.87 -19.83
C GLY A 249 4.41 -1.78 -20.41
N ALA A 250 4.25 -0.52 -19.98
CA ALA A 250 5.25 0.53 -20.25
C ALA A 250 6.35 0.47 -19.18
N ASP A 251 7.61 0.68 -19.59
CA ASP A 251 8.75 0.78 -18.66
C ASP A 251 8.70 2.06 -17.79
N ASP A 252 7.94 3.08 -18.23
CA ASP A 252 7.74 4.34 -17.52
C ASP A 252 6.28 4.44 -17.04
N HIS A 253 6.10 4.43 -15.71
CA HIS A 253 4.80 4.55 -15.04
C HIS A 253 4.47 5.99 -14.61
N ASN A 254 5.07 7.00 -15.24
CA ASN A 254 4.81 8.40 -14.95
C ASN A 254 3.34 8.79 -15.18
N GLY A 255 2.62 9.07 -14.09
CA GLY A 255 1.21 9.49 -14.09
C GLY A 255 0.88 10.76 -14.88
N ASP A 256 1.88 11.62 -15.15
CA ASP A 256 1.74 12.85 -15.95
C ASP A 256 2.02 12.64 -17.45
N ALA A 257 2.51 11.46 -17.83
CA ALA A 257 2.90 11.17 -19.22
C ALA A 257 1.69 11.07 -20.16
N LYS A 258 1.97 11.16 -21.46
CA LYS A 258 0.98 10.81 -22.48
C LYS A 258 0.67 9.31 -22.34
N PRO A 259 -0.62 8.90 -22.40
CA PRO A 259 -0.96 7.49 -22.42
C PRO A 259 -0.18 6.77 -23.52
N SER A 260 0.46 5.64 -23.23
CA SER A 260 1.25 4.91 -24.22
C SER A 260 0.36 4.17 -25.22
N LYS A 261 0.89 3.62 -26.31
CA LYS A 261 0.09 2.70 -27.16
C LYS A 261 -0.12 1.40 -26.36
N GLY A 262 -1.34 1.16 -25.86
CA GLY A 262 -1.68 0.00 -25.03
C GLY A 262 -2.86 0.24 -24.08
N ASP A 263 -3.06 -0.67 -23.13
CA ASP A 263 -4.09 -0.55 -22.08
C ASP A 263 -3.71 0.54 -21.08
N ASN A 264 -4.29 1.73 -21.25
CA ASN A 264 -4.16 2.85 -20.33
C ASN A 264 -5.42 3.03 -19.49
N MET A 265 -5.24 3.52 -18.27
CA MET A 265 -6.36 3.88 -17.39
C MET A 265 -6.04 5.11 -16.54
N TRP A 266 -7.06 5.91 -16.25
CA TRP A 266 -6.97 6.91 -15.19
C TRP A 266 -7.15 6.21 -13.84
N ALA A 267 -6.13 6.26 -13.00
CA ALA A 267 -6.04 5.39 -11.84
C ALA A 267 -5.42 6.07 -10.62
N GLY A 268 -5.81 5.55 -9.45
CA GLY A 268 -4.98 5.61 -8.26
C GLY A 268 -4.16 4.33 -8.15
N GLU A 269 -3.09 4.35 -7.35
CA GLU A 269 -2.22 3.21 -7.12
C GLU A 269 -2.06 2.98 -5.62
N ALA A 270 -2.42 1.78 -5.17
CA ALA A 270 -2.20 1.34 -3.80
C ALA A 270 -0.96 0.45 -3.76
N THR A 271 0.04 0.81 -2.98
CA THR A 271 1.16 -0.08 -2.67
C THR A 271 0.80 -0.91 -1.45
N PHE A 272 0.89 -2.23 -1.56
CA PHE A 272 0.69 -3.14 -0.45
C PHE A 272 2.01 -3.76 0.00
N ALA A 273 2.16 -3.95 1.31
CA ALA A 273 3.13 -4.89 1.86
C ALA A 273 2.39 -6.17 2.26
N THR A 274 2.74 -7.28 1.65
CA THR A 274 2.13 -8.59 1.93
C THR A 274 3.10 -9.49 2.67
N MET A 275 2.53 -10.34 3.52
CA MET A 275 3.26 -11.40 4.20
C MET A 275 3.63 -12.48 3.19
N GLU A 276 4.90 -12.85 3.17
CA GLU A 276 5.47 -13.90 2.31
C GLU A 276 6.28 -14.89 3.13
N GLY A 277 6.77 -15.94 2.47
CA GLY A 277 7.69 -16.91 3.04
C GLY A 277 7.23 -18.35 2.91
N ALA A 278 8.02 -19.27 3.47
CA ALA A 278 7.74 -20.69 3.38
C ALA A 278 6.40 -21.04 4.05
N GLY A 279 5.50 -21.67 3.30
CA GLY A 279 4.20 -22.10 3.80
C GLY A 279 3.13 -21.01 3.90
N VAL A 280 3.45 -19.75 3.59
CA VAL A 280 2.47 -18.67 3.52
C VAL A 280 1.52 -18.88 2.32
N GLY A 281 0.22 -18.71 2.54
CA GLY A 281 -0.83 -18.89 1.53
C GLY A 281 -1.14 -20.35 1.18
N LYS A 282 -0.44 -21.32 1.78
CA LYS A 282 -0.67 -22.75 1.55
C LYS A 282 -1.69 -23.33 2.53
N GLU A 283 -2.40 -24.38 2.11
CA GLU A 283 -3.29 -25.13 2.98
C GLU A 283 -2.55 -25.67 4.20
N GLY A 284 -3.12 -25.48 5.40
CA GLY A 284 -2.49 -25.83 6.67
C GLY A 284 -1.30 -24.95 7.10
N GLY A 285 -0.94 -23.96 6.28
CA GLY A 285 0.13 -23.01 6.55
C GLY A 285 -0.36 -21.67 7.13
N LEU A 286 0.51 -20.67 7.04
CA LEU A 286 0.21 -19.30 7.48
C LEU A 286 -0.66 -18.57 6.44
N PRO A 287 -1.58 -17.67 6.85
CA PRO A 287 -2.34 -16.86 5.91
C PRO A 287 -1.45 -15.85 5.18
N SER A 288 -1.75 -15.56 3.91
CA SER A 288 -1.15 -14.42 3.21
C SER A 288 -1.91 -13.15 3.60
N LEU A 289 -1.32 -12.37 4.51
CA LEU A 289 -1.93 -11.16 5.07
C LEU A 289 -1.36 -9.91 4.41
N ILE A 290 -2.20 -8.89 4.24
CA ILE A 290 -1.75 -7.53 3.95
C ILE A 290 -1.32 -6.90 5.28
N LEU A 291 -0.03 -6.58 5.40
CA LEU A 291 0.58 -6.00 6.60
C LEU A 291 0.40 -4.49 6.66
N GLY A 292 0.26 -3.86 5.51
CA GLY A 292 0.02 -2.43 5.39
C GLY A 292 -0.11 -1.99 3.95
N MET A 293 -0.47 -0.73 3.78
CA MET A 293 -0.64 -0.10 2.49
C MET A 293 -0.18 1.37 2.49
N SER A 294 0.03 1.90 1.29
CA SER A 294 0.06 3.33 1.04
C SER A 294 -0.65 3.65 -0.26
N PHE A 295 -1.10 4.88 -0.43
CA PHE A 295 -1.86 5.30 -1.62
C PHE A 295 -1.26 6.54 -2.28
N HIS A 296 -1.15 6.51 -3.61
CA HIS A 296 -0.77 7.69 -4.38
C HIS A 296 -1.26 7.61 -5.84
N ARG A 297 -1.05 8.67 -6.62
CA ARG A 297 -1.12 8.60 -8.09
C ARG A 297 -0.02 7.66 -8.64
N PRO A 298 -0.27 6.96 -9.77
CA PRO A 298 0.69 6.05 -10.40
C PRO A 298 2.09 6.62 -10.59
N GLY A 299 3.11 5.78 -10.30
CA GLY A 299 4.53 6.08 -10.50
C GLY A 299 5.14 7.17 -9.62
N ALA A 300 4.35 7.85 -8.79
CA ALA A 300 4.86 8.88 -7.89
C ALA A 300 5.43 8.26 -6.61
N MET A 301 6.65 8.72 -6.26
CA MET A 301 7.40 8.38 -5.05
C MET A 301 7.36 6.88 -4.65
N PRO A 302 7.77 5.94 -5.53
CA PRO A 302 7.63 4.50 -5.25
C PRO A 302 8.36 4.06 -3.97
N TRP A 303 9.57 4.58 -3.72
CA TRP A 303 10.33 4.26 -2.51
C TRP A 303 9.59 4.65 -1.22
N GLN A 304 9.00 5.85 -1.19
CA GLN A 304 8.33 6.36 -0.01
C GLN A 304 7.09 5.54 0.30
N ARG A 305 6.35 5.15 -0.74
CA ARG A 305 5.17 4.29 -0.63
C ARG A 305 5.50 2.91 -0.09
N ALA A 306 6.60 2.30 -0.54
CA ALA A 306 7.07 1.03 -0.02
C ALA A 306 7.44 1.10 1.47
N LEU A 307 8.10 2.18 1.88
CA LEU A 307 8.42 2.37 3.31
C LEU A 307 7.15 2.64 4.14
N ARG A 308 6.21 3.43 3.62
CA ARG A 308 4.95 3.74 4.30
C ARG A 308 4.06 2.51 4.46
N SER A 309 4.00 1.59 3.48
CA SER A 309 3.25 0.34 3.63
C SER A 309 3.86 -0.61 4.68
N LEU A 310 5.13 -0.44 5.03
CA LEU A 310 5.81 -1.19 6.08
C LEU A 310 5.77 -0.50 7.46
N THR A 311 5.12 0.65 7.61
CA THR A 311 5.10 1.43 8.87
C THR A 311 4.66 0.59 10.07
N ASN A 312 3.59 -0.22 9.91
CA ASN A 312 3.11 -1.10 10.98
C ASN A 312 4.16 -2.11 11.43
N VAL A 313 4.89 -2.65 10.47
CA VAL A 313 5.93 -3.64 10.70
C VAL A 313 7.09 -2.96 11.40
N PHE A 314 7.58 -1.82 10.89
CA PHE A 314 8.67 -1.06 11.51
C PHE A 314 8.38 -0.58 12.93
N ALA A 315 7.14 -0.22 13.24
CA ALA A 315 6.72 0.18 14.58
C ALA A 315 6.82 -0.95 15.63
N ARG A 316 7.08 -2.19 15.18
CA ARG A 316 7.09 -3.42 15.98
C ARG A 316 8.44 -4.13 15.86
N PRO A 317 9.44 -3.73 16.66
CA PRO A 317 10.79 -4.28 16.60
C PRO A 317 10.86 -5.77 17.00
N GLU A 318 9.86 -6.27 17.70
CA GLU A 318 9.70 -7.69 18.07
C GLU A 318 9.39 -8.59 16.87
N LEU A 319 8.87 -8.02 15.78
CA LEU A 319 8.57 -8.78 14.57
C LEU A 319 9.86 -9.11 13.81
N PRO A 320 9.96 -10.32 13.24
CA PRO A 320 11.14 -10.71 12.50
C PRO A 320 11.30 -9.90 11.21
N ARG A 321 12.54 -9.88 10.70
CA ARG A 321 12.95 -9.19 9.49
C ARG A 321 13.65 -10.21 8.61
N GLY A 322 12.93 -10.68 7.61
CA GLY A 322 13.43 -11.64 6.65
C GLY A 322 13.87 -10.91 5.39
N ARG A 323 13.23 -11.24 4.29
CA ARG A 323 13.53 -10.73 2.95
C ARG A 323 12.47 -9.75 2.52
N PHE A 324 12.90 -8.64 1.95
CA PHE A 324 12.07 -7.72 1.19
C PHE A 324 12.13 -8.12 -0.27
N LEU A 325 10.98 -8.48 -0.83
CA LEU A 325 10.80 -8.76 -2.25
C LEU A 325 10.16 -7.54 -2.91
N GLY A 326 10.80 -7.04 -3.97
CA GLY A 326 10.27 -5.95 -4.76
C GLY A 326 10.71 -6.07 -6.21
N ASP A 327 9.88 -5.56 -7.11
CA ASP A 327 10.21 -5.52 -8.53
C ASP A 327 11.34 -4.52 -8.83
N ARG A 328 11.62 -4.34 -10.13
CA ARG A 328 12.63 -3.40 -10.62
C ARG A 328 12.31 -1.95 -10.27
N LEU A 329 11.03 -1.57 -10.16
CA LEU A 329 10.65 -0.20 -9.81
C LEU A 329 11.15 0.14 -8.40
N TYR A 330 11.06 -0.79 -7.46
CA TYR A 330 11.48 -0.57 -6.07
C TYR A 330 12.99 -0.74 -5.87
N LEU A 331 13.57 -1.89 -6.22
CA LEU A 331 14.96 -2.18 -5.80
C LEU A 331 16.04 -1.66 -6.73
N LEU A 332 15.77 -1.52 -8.03
CA LEU A 332 16.72 -0.93 -8.99
C LEU A 332 16.35 0.48 -9.43
N GLY A 333 15.06 0.80 -9.45
CA GLY A 333 14.55 2.10 -9.91
C GLY A 333 14.74 3.23 -8.88
N GLN A 334 15.09 2.90 -7.64
CA GLN A 334 15.21 3.88 -6.55
C GLN A 334 16.67 4.09 -6.13
N LYS A 335 16.97 5.31 -5.68
CA LYS A 335 18.27 5.65 -5.08
C LYS A 335 18.51 4.82 -3.83
N ALA A 336 19.74 4.30 -3.68
CA ALA A 336 20.16 3.45 -2.57
C ALA A 336 19.81 4.05 -1.19
N GLU A 337 20.02 5.34 -1.04
CA GLU A 337 19.82 6.09 0.20
C GLU A 337 18.34 6.19 0.59
N ASN A 338 17.43 6.12 -0.39
CA ASN A 338 16.00 6.31 -0.19
C ASN A 338 15.28 5.01 0.21
N LEU A 339 15.72 3.84 -0.25
CA LEU A 339 15.00 2.58 -0.02
C LEU A 339 15.90 1.47 0.53
N GLN A 340 16.94 1.11 -0.20
CA GLN A 340 17.77 -0.07 0.07
C GLN A 340 18.51 0.09 1.40
N VAL A 341 19.10 1.26 1.66
CA VAL A 341 19.79 1.56 2.93
C VAL A 341 18.82 1.54 4.11
N PRO A 342 17.66 2.23 4.08
CA PRO A 342 16.64 2.11 5.13
C PRO A 342 16.19 0.67 5.40
N LEU A 343 15.90 -0.12 4.37
CA LEU A 343 15.47 -1.52 4.53
C LEU A 343 16.56 -2.38 5.17
N ARG A 344 17.81 -2.22 4.75
CA ARG A 344 18.96 -2.91 5.34
C ARG A 344 19.16 -2.52 6.81
N LYS A 345 19.03 -1.24 7.15
CA LYS A 345 19.06 -0.77 8.55
C LYS A 345 17.92 -1.34 9.39
N ALA A 346 16.76 -1.56 8.77
CA ALA A 346 15.63 -2.22 9.41
C ALA A 346 15.79 -3.75 9.53
N GLY A 347 16.87 -4.34 9.02
CA GLY A 347 17.20 -5.76 9.16
C GLY A 347 16.76 -6.64 7.98
N TYR A 348 16.29 -6.07 6.88
CA TYR A 348 15.86 -6.85 5.71
C TYR A 348 17.04 -7.24 4.81
N ASP A 349 17.00 -8.46 4.32
CA ASP A 349 17.67 -8.83 3.07
C ASP A 349 16.84 -8.42 1.86
N LEU A 350 17.47 -8.08 0.74
CA LEU A 350 16.77 -7.57 -0.44
C LEU A 350 16.80 -8.60 -1.57
N ILE A 351 15.64 -8.92 -2.13
CA ILE A 351 15.47 -9.73 -3.34
C ILE A 351 14.75 -8.89 -4.38
N GLY A 352 15.40 -8.68 -5.52
CA GLY A 352 14.80 -8.00 -6.66
C GLY A 352 15.40 -8.47 -7.98
N ASP A 353 14.71 -8.12 -9.06
CA ASP A 353 15.11 -8.46 -10.41
C ASP A 353 16.19 -7.52 -10.94
N TYR A 354 17.11 -8.06 -11.75
CA TYR A 354 18.04 -7.28 -12.56
C TYR A 354 17.42 -6.83 -13.88
N LYS A 355 17.90 -5.72 -14.45
CA LYS A 355 17.61 -5.43 -15.86
C LYS A 355 18.31 -6.48 -16.72
N LYS A 356 17.73 -6.81 -17.88
CA LYS A 356 18.32 -7.80 -18.81
C LYS A 356 19.77 -7.49 -19.19
N ASN A 357 20.11 -6.20 -19.30
CA ASN A 357 21.45 -5.72 -19.63
C ASN A 357 22.39 -5.54 -18.42
N GLU A 358 21.91 -5.85 -17.22
CA GLU A 358 22.68 -5.79 -15.96
C GLU A 358 22.96 -7.21 -15.41
N LEU A 359 22.62 -8.26 -16.17
CA LEU A 359 22.99 -9.65 -15.91
C LEU A 359 24.40 -9.96 -16.45
N GLY A 360 25.02 -10.98 -15.88
CA GLY A 360 26.39 -11.38 -16.20
C GLY A 360 27.43 -10.58 -15.42
N LEU A 361 28.58 -10.33 -16.03
CA LEU A 361 29.68 -9.60 -15.41
C LEU A 361 29.32 -8.11 -15.29
N GLN A 362 29.15 -7.63 -14.06
CA GLN A 362 28.72 -6.26 -13.77
C GLN A 362 29.91 -5.33 -13.53
N THR A 363 30.86 -5.75 -12.71
CA THR A 363 32.05 -4.95 -12.40
C THR A 363 33.20 -5.79 -11.85
N GLU A 364 34.36 -5.17 -11.73
CA GLU A 364 35.50 -5.67 -10.97
C GLU A 364 35.85 -4.62 -9.92
N LEU A 365 35.98 -5.08 -8.68
CA LEU A 365 36.44 -4.25 -7.58
C LEU A 365 37.95 -4.08 -7.65
N ALA A 366 38.47 -2.99 -7.05
CA ALA A 366 39.91 -2.76 -6.93
C ALA A 366 40.67 -3.92 -6.25
N SER A 367 39.98 -4.76 -5.48
CA SER A 367 40.52 -5.99 -4.88
C SER A 367 40.70 -7.16 -5.86
N GLY A 368 40.31 -7.01 -7.12
CA GLY A 368 40.27 -8.07 -8.13
C GLY A 368 39.04 -8.98 -8.05
N ALA A 369 38.19 -8.82 -7.03
CA ALA A 369 36.92 -9.51 -6.94
C ALA A 369 35.99 -9.06 -8.06
N VAL A 370 35.22 -9.99 -8.62
CA VAL A 370 34.34 -9.71 -9.75
C VAL A 370 32.90 -9.89 -9.36
N VAL A 371 32.05 -8.98 -9.80
CA VAL A 371 30.62 -9.01 -9.49
C VAL A 371 29.90 -9.63 -10.69
N VAL A 372 29.22 -10.75 -10.46
CA VAL A 372 28.38 -11.42 -11.46
C VAL A 372 26.99 -11.60 -10.88
N ASP A 373 25.95 -11.12 -11.56
CA ASP A 373 24.55 -11.19 -11.09
C ASP A 373 24.37 -10.78 -9.61
N GLY A 374 25.06 -9.72 -9.19
CA GLY A 374 24.99 -9.17 -7.83
C GLY A 374 25.87 -9.84 -6.79
N GLN A 375 26.55 -10.94 -7.12
CA GLN A 375 27.38 -11.70 -6.18
C GLN A 375 28.87 -11.52 -6.47
N LEU A 376 29.68 -11.56 -5.41
CA LEU A 376 31.13 -11.45 -5.51
C LEU A 376 31.77 -12.82 -5.74
N TYR A 377 32.63 -12.91 -6.77
CA TYR A 377 33.37 -14.10 -7.13
C TYR A 377 34.86 -13.82 -7.26
N CYS A 378 35.67 -14.88 -7.20
CA CYS A 378 37.10 -14.80 -7.46
C CYS A 378 37.40 -14.34 -8.91
N PRO A 379 38.58 -13.74 -9.17
CA PRO A 379 38.92 -13.21 -10.49
C PRO A 379 38.81 -14.23 -11.65
N VAL A 380 39.04 -15.52 -11.35
CA VAL A 380 38.94 -16.63 -12.33
C VAL A 380 37.54 -16.73 -12.97
N MET A 381 36.50 -16.24 -12.28
CA MET A 381 35.14 -16.21 -12.81
C MET A 381 35.04 -15.51 -14.18
N LYS A 382 35.85 -14.46 -14.44
CA LYS A 382 35.88 -13.78 -15.75
C LYS A 382 36.27 -14.68 -16.91
N ALA A 383 37.13 -15.66 -16.67
CA ALA A 383 37.56 -16.59 -17.71
C ALA A 383 36.50 -17.67 -18.00
N ARG A 384 35.47 -17.80 -17.17
CA ARG A 384 34.42 -18.82 -17.28
C ARG A 384 33.12 -18.24 -17.81
N GLN A 385 33.10 -17.87 -19.09
CA GLN A 385 31.97 -17.18 -19.73
C GLN A 385 30.63 -17.92 -19.63
N ARG A 386 30.62 -19.27 -19.68
CA ARG A 386 29.39 -20.06 -19.46
C ARG A 386 28.84 -19.89 -18.05
N LEU A 387 29.71 -19.78 -17.04
CA LEU A 387 29.29 -19.42 -15.69
C LEU A 387 28.86 -17.96 -15.63
N VAL A 388 29.58 -17.02 -16.23
CA VAL A 388 29.20 -15.60 -16.21
C VAL A 388 27.82 -15.38 -16.81
N ASN A 389 27.50 -15.99 -17.95
CA ASN A 389 26.28 -15.71 -18.70
C ASN A 389 25.10 -16.64 -18.38
N ALA A 390 25.26 -17.62 -17.48
CA ALA A 390 24.25 -18.65 -17.18
C ALA A 390 22.82 -18.09 -17.01
N THR A 391 22.63 -17.06 -16.19
CA THR A 391 21.32 -16.44 -15.96
C THR A 391 20.74 -15.82 -17.23
N ALA A 392 21.56 -15.09 -18.00
CA ALA A 392 21.13 -14.47 -19.25
C ALA A 392 20.81 -15.53 -20.32
N ASP A 393 21.58 -16.61 -20.38
CA ASP A 393 21.35 -17.70 -21.33
C ASP A 393 20.08 -18.47 -21.00
N PHE A 394 19.80 -18.73 -19.71
CA PHE A 394 18.55 -19.33 -19.26
C PHE A 394 17.33 -18.45 -19.58
N GLN A 395 17.39 -17.15 -19.25
CA GLN A 395 16.30 -16.21 -19.55
C GLN A 395 16.02 -16.06 -21.06
N ASN A 396 17.03 -16.30 -21.90
CA ASN A 396 16.90 -16.29 -23.36
C ASN A 396 16.57 -17.67 -23.94
N GLY A 397 16.32 -18.68 -23.11
CA GLY A 397 15.97 -20.04 -23.54
C GLY A 397 17.10 -20.80 -24.26
N ARG A 398 18.36 -20.41 -24.04
CA ARG A 398 19.53 -21.06 -24.65
C ARG A 398 20.02 -22.28 -23.89
N ILE A 399 19.70 -22.35 -22.60
CA ILE A 399 19.95 -23.48 -21.70
C ILE A 399 18.66 -23.81 -20.97
N ASP A 400 18.50 -25.06 -20.54
CA ASP A 400 17.35 -25.50 -19.76
C ASP A 400 17.55 -25.25 -18.25
N GLU A 401 16.52 -25.57 -17.47
CA GLU A 401 16.50 -25.34 -16.02
C GLU A 401 17.52 -26.22 -15.28
N ASP A 402 17.68 -27.48 -15.68
CA ASP A 402 18.63 -28.41 -15.07
C ASP A 402 20.07 -27.96 -15.29
N GLU A 403 20.41 -27.56 -16.52
CA GLU A 403 21.71 -26.99 -16.85
C GLU A 403 21.96 -25.68 -16.09
N TYR A 404 20.95 -24.80 -16.02
CA TYR A 404 21.05 -23.54 -15.28
C TYR A 404 21.41 -23.76 -13.80
N TYR A 405 20.70 -24.65 -13.11
CA TYR A 405 21.01 -24.94 -11.70
C TYR A 405 22.38 -25.60 -11.52
N ALA A 406 22.79 -26.48 -12.44
CA ALA A 406 24.14 -27.06 -12.40
C ALA A 406 25.24 -25.99 -12.51
N LEU A 407 25.05 -24.99 -13.39
CA LEU A 407 25.98 -23.86 -13.52
C LEU A 407 25.96 -22.96 -12.27
N LEU A 408 24.81 -22.73 -11.64
CA LEU A 408 24.73 -21.99 -10.37
C LEU A 408 25.47 -22.71 -9.23
N ASP A 409 25.37 -24.03 -9.16
CA ASP A 409 26.12 -24.81 -8.16
C ASP A 409 27.63 -24.79 -8.43
N GLU A 410 28.06 -24.72 -9.68
CA GLU A 410 29.46 -24.47 -10.01
C GLU A 410 29.90 -23.06 -9.62
N ARG A 411 29.08 -22.03 -9.83
CA ARG A 411 29.35 -20.65 -9.40
C ARG A 411 29.61 -20.56 -7.90
N LYS A 412 28.85 -21.26 -7.07
CA LYS A 412 29.03 -21.26 -5.60
C LYS A 412 30.46 -21.59 -5.18
N LYS A 413 31.16 -22.44 -5.92
CA LYS A 413 32.57 -22.82 -5.64
C LYS A 413 33.55 -21.67 -5.82
N LEU A 414 33.18 -20.66 -6.62
CA LEU A 414 34.00 -19.50 -6.93
C LEU A 414 33.56 -18.25 -6.16
N GLN A 415 32.45 -18.33 -5.41
CA GLN A 415 31.87 -17.21 -4.68
C GLN A 415 32.76 -16.83 -3.51
N LEU A 416 32.99 -15.53 -3.33
CA LEU A 416 33.75 -15.02 -2.21
C LEU A 416 32.88 -15.07 -0.95
N ALA A 417 33.38 -15.71 0.09
CA ALA A 417 32.75 -15.68 1.40
C ALA A 417 33.05 -14.34 2.10
N PRO A 418 32.07 -13.73 2.79
CA PRO A 418 32.37 -12.62 3.67
C PRO A 418 33.39 -13.08 4.72
N ARG A 419 34.47 -12.32 4.90
CA ARG A 419 35.42 -12.55 5.98
C ARG A 419 34.65 -12.30 7.28
N SER A 420 34.37 -13.36 8.04
CA SER A 420 33.80 -13.19 9.38
C SER A 420 34.70 -12.25 10.16
N ALA A 421 34.12 -11.18 10.71
CA ALA A 421 34.73 -10.54 11.86
C ALA A 421 34.94 -11.66 12.90
N SER A 422 36.17 -11.77 13.40
CA SER A 422 36.64 -12.81 14.31
C SER A 422 35.56 -13.20 15.33
N PRO A 423 35.28 -14.51 15.55
CA PRO A 423 34.42 -14.89 16.66
C PRO A 423 35.12 -14.42 17.94
N SER A 424 34.41 -13.61 18.74
CA SER A 424 34.80 -13.44 20.13
C SER A 424 34.91 -14.83 20.76
N ARG A 425 35.95 -15.00 21.57
CA ARG A 425 36.40 -16.28 22.11
C ARG A 425 35.39 -16.80 23.14
N ALA A 426 34.30 -17.40 22.68
CA ALA A 426 33.34 -18.25 23.41
C ALA A 426 32.41 -18.80 22.32
N THR A 427 32.34 -20.07 21.95
CA THR A 427 32.56 -21.35 22.63
C THR A 427 32.93 -22.37 21.56
N ALA A 428 34.10 -23.00 21.67
CA ALA A 428 34.48 -24.15 20.87
C ALA A 428 33.98 -25.44 21.55
N SER A 429 32.82 -25.94 21.13
CA SER A 429 32.44 -27.36 21.14
C SER A 429 31.21 -27.45 20.23
N SER A 430 31.15 -28.19 19.14
CA SER A 430 31.58 -29.57 18.93
C SER A 430 31.81 -29.81 17.43
N VAL A 431 33.01 -30.30 17.08
CA VAL A 431 33.31 -30.81 15.75
C VAL A 431 32.88 -32.28 15.67
N SER A 432 32.11 -32.59 14.63
CA SER A 432 32.10 -33.82 13.84
C SER A 432 33.02 -34.96 14.30
N SER A 433 32.43 -36.11 14.63
CA SER A 433 33.09 -37.41 14.48
C SER A 433 32.03 -38.51 14.25
N ALA A 434 31.64 -38.71 13.00
CA ALA A 434 30.86 -39.87 12.59
C ALA A 434 31.28 -40.33 11.20
N LEU A 435 32.52 -40.83 11.07
CA LEU A 435 32.92 -41.69 9.94
C LEU A 435 34.32 -42.27 10.14
N HIS A 436 34.46 -43.31 10.97
CA HIS A 436 35.33 -44.49 10.72
C HIS A 436 35.40 -45.39 11.96
N ALA A 437 35.07 -46.67 11.76
CA ALA A 437 35.54 -47.86 12.47
C ALA A 437 34.39 -48.80 12.89
N ARG A 438 34.02 -49.71 11.98
CA ARG A 438 33.52 -51.04 12.38
C ARG A 438 33.91 -52.07 11.30
N ARG A 439 35.11 -52.62 11.46
CA ARG A 439 35.42 -53.99 11.01
C ARG A 439 36.36 -54.63 12.05
N THR A 440 35.90 -55.80 12.50
CA THR A 440 36.62 -56.94 13.09
C THR A 440 37.24 -56.83 14.51
N ARG A 441 36.59 -57.49 15.48
CA ARG A 441 37.02 -58.78 16.11
C ARG A 441 36.23 -59.09 17.39
N ARG A 442 35.22 -59.95 17.31
CA ARG A 442 35.15 -61.29 17.91
C ARG A 442 33.81 -61.92 17.56
#